data_AF-A0A0N4VL64-F1
#
_entry.id   AF-A0A0N4VL64-F1
#
_cell.length_a   1.000
_cell.length_b   1.000
_cell.length_c   1.000
_cell.angle_alpha   90.00
_cell.angle_beta   90.00
_cell.angle_gamma   90.00
#
_symmetry.space_group_name_H-M   'P 1'
#
loop_
_entity.id
_entity.type
_entity.pdbx_description
1 polymer ?
#
loop_
_entity_poly.entity_id
_entity_poly.type
_entity_poly.pdbx_seq_one_letter_code
_entity_poly.pdbx_strand_id
1 'polypeptide(L)'
;MSGGLSTDDANRLLSEEQAMYAPFFGSLGVSAAMMFTAAGSAYGTAKSGTGISSMAVARPDLVMKAIIPVVMAGIVAIYGLVVAVIISGKVQEGGEGYTINNGFSQFAGGTVCGLCGLGAGYAIGIAGDAGVRALSQQPRFFVGMILILIFAEPKIVIDNDEHLMQNKICYRWLSFCPQPLIFTDCLISSVIDFATGWSLKMSYDLAVAERAAYAPFFGYMGAASAQIFTVLGAAYGTAKSAVGISSMGVMRPELIMKSVIPVIMAGIIGIYGLVVAMVLKGKVTSATDGYTLDKGFAHLAAGLTCGLCGLGAGYAIGIVGDAGVRGTAQQPRLFVGMILILIFSEVLGLYGMIVALILGTS
;
A
#
# COMPACT_ATOMS: atom_id res chain seq x y z
N MET A 1 44.38 -1.63 36.40
CA MET A 1 43.17 -2.48 36.31
C MET A 1 42.20 -1.84 35.34
N SER A 2 42.43 -1.96 34.03
CA SER A 2 41.43 -1.68 33.01
C SER A 2 40.69 -3.00 32.77
N GLY A 3 39.60 -3.21 33.50
CA GLY A 3 38.74 -4.39 33.32
C GLY A 3 37.99 -4.27 31.99
N GLY A 4 38.53 -4.87 30.94
CA GLY A 4 37.76 -5.13 29.72
C GLY A 4 36.77 -6.25 30.00
N LEU A 5 35.50 -6.08 29.62
CA LEU A 5 34.54 -7.18 29.59
C LEU A 5 35.11 -8.32 28.72
N SER A 6 34.98 -9.57 29.18
CA SER A 6 35.28 -10.72 28.34
C SER A 6 34.28 -10.76 27.17
N THR A 7 34.72 -11.24 26.00
CA THR A 7 33.85 -11.42 24.82
C THR A 7 32.62 -12.28 25.13
N ASP A 8 32.72 -13.18 26.12
CA ASP A 8 31.62 -14.05 26.55
C ASP A 8 30.56 -13.30 27.39
N ASP A 9 30.97 -12.32 28.20
CA ASP A 9 30.05 -11.47 28.97
C ASP A 9 29.29 -10.49 28.07
N ALA A 10 29.95 -9.96 27.03
CA ALA A 10 29.31 -9.15 26.00
C ALA A 10 28.25 -9.96 25.22
N ASN A 11 28.51 -11.25 24.96
CA ASN A 11 27.58 -12.12 24.25
C ASN A 11 26.35 -12.49 25.06
N ARG A 12 26.52 -12.69 26.36
CA ARG A 12 25.41 -12.94 27.28
C ARG A 12 24.50 -11.72 27.39
N LEU A 13 25.07 -10.53 27.59
CA LEU A 13 24.28 -9.28 27.64
C LEU A 13 23.54 -9.02 26.33
N LEU A 14 24.17 -9.25 25.18
CA LEU A 14 23.51 -9.10 23.87
C LEU A 14 22.41 -10.15 23.63
N SER A 15 22.60 -11.40 24.08
CA SER A 15 21.56 -12.42 23.98
C SER A 15 20.35 -12.09 24.87
N GLU A 16 20.58 -11.52 26.05
CA GLU A 16 19.53 -11.04 26.97
C GLU A 16 18.79 -9.82 26.37
N GLU A 17 19.53 -8.89 25.77
CA GLU A 17 18.97 -7.68 25.16
C GLU A 17 18.19 -8.00 23.87
N GLN A 18 18.70 -8.90 23.01
CA GLN A 18 18.00 -9.39 21.82
C GLN A 18 16.73 -10.17 22.17
N ALA A 19 16.77 -10.97 23.26
CA ALA A 19 15.61 -11.69 23.74
C ALA A 19 14.49 -10.77 24.25
N MET A 20 14.83 -9.55 24.71
CA MET A 20 13.84 -8.57 25.17
C MET A 20 13.20 -7.78 24.02
N TYR A 21 14.00 -7.23 23.10
CA TYR A 21 13.49 -6.31 22.07
C TYR A 21 12.89 -7.02 20.86
N ALA A 22 13.42 -8.17 20.43
CA ALA A 22 12.95 -8.84 19.23
C ALA A 22 11.45 -9.23 19.28
N PRO A 23 10.95 -9.95 20.31
CA PRO A 23 9.53 -10.32 20.39
C PRO A 23 8.61 -9.10 20.64
N PHE A 24 9.12 -8.04 21.27
CA PHE A 24 8.39 -6.77 21.42
C PHE A 24 8.09 -6.15 20.04
N PHE A 25 9.08 -6.00 19.17
CA PHE A 25 8.85 -5.45 17.83
C PHE A 25 8.02 -6.38 16.93
N GLY A 26 8.19 -7.70 17.06
CA GLY A 26 7.35 -8.68 16.36
C GLY A 26 5.87 -8.55 16.74
N SER A 27 5.54 -8.51 18.04
CA SER A 27 4.17 -8.34 18.54
C SER A 27 3.59 -6.94 18.27
N LEU A 28 4.44 -5.90 18.27
CA LEU A 28 4.07 -4.56 17.82
C LEU A 28 3.67 -4.56 16.34
N GLY A 29 4.37 -5.32 15.49
CA GLY A 29 4.00 -5.51 14.07
C GLY A 29 2.64 -6.17 13.90
N VAL A 30 2.36 -7.23 14.66
CA VAL A 30 1.06 -7.93 14.67
C VAL A 30 -0.08 -6.97 15.05
N SER A 31 0.11 -6.21 16.13
CA SER A 31 -0.91 -5.27 16.62
C SER A 31 -1.11 -4.09 15.68
N ALA A 32 -0.05 -3.54 15.09
CA ALA A 32 -0.13 -2.47 14.09
C ALA A 32 -0.87 -2.93 12.82
N ALA A 33 -0.60 -4.14 12.33
CA ALA A 33 -1.28 -4.71 11.17
C ALA A 33 -2.79 -4.80 11.40
N MET A 34 -3.22 -5.26 12.57
CA MET A 34 -4.64 -5.37 12.93
C MET A 34 -5.29 -4.01 13.14
N MET A 35 -4.69 -3.16 13.97
CA MET A 35 -5.33 -1.93 14.44
C MET A 35 -5.63 -0.97 13.28
N PHE A 36 -4.64 -0.71 12.42
CA PHE A 36 -4.81 0.24 11.32
C PHE A 36 -5.72 -0.30 10.21
N THR A 37 -5.62 -1.59 9.90
CA THR A 37 -6.48 -2.22 8.88
C THR A 37 -7.93 -2.28 9.33
N ALA A 38 -8.18 -2.63 10.61
CA ALA A 38 -9.51 -2.62 11.20
C ALA A 38 -10.12 -1.21 11.23
N ALA A 39 -9.32 -0.18 11.57
CA ALA A 39 -9.76 1.21 11.54
C ALA A 39 -10.16 1.65 10.12
N GLY A 40 -9.37 1.30 9.11
CA GLY A 40 -9.68 1.56 7.69
C GLY A 40 -10.99 0.93 7.24
N SER A 41 -11.16 -0.37 7.54
CA SER A 41 -12.37 -1.12 7.22
C SER A 41 -13.62 -0.58 7.92
N ALA A 42 -13.49 -0.20 9.19
CA ALA A 42 -14.58 0.40 9.96
C ALA A 42 -15.03 1.73 9.33
N TYR A 43 -14.08 2.61 8.99
CA TYR A 43 -14.40 3.87 8.31
C TYR A 43 -15.03 3.62 6.93
N GLY A 44 -14.45 2.73 6.13
CA GLY A 44 -14.93 2.40 4.78
C GLY A 44 -16.36 1.86 4.79
N THR A 45 -16.64 0.96 5.73
CA THR A 45 -17.98 0.37 5.94
C THR A 45 -18.97 1.42 6.42
N ALA A 46 -18.61 2.23 7.42
CA ALA A 46 -19.49 3.26 7.95
C ALA A 46 -19.85 4.29 6.86
N LYS A 47 -18.86 4.78 6.12
CA LYS A 47 -19.08 5.79 5.07
C LYS A 47 -19.91 5.24 3.92
N SER A 48 -19.59 4.06 3.40
CA SER A 48 -20.37 3.40 2.34
C SER A 48 -21.80 3.08 2.80
N GLY A 49 -21.96 2.66 4.06
CA GLY A 49 -23.26 2.36 4.67
C GLY A 49 -24.21 3.57 4.71
N THR A 50 -23.68 4.79 4.93
CA THR A 50 -24.49 6.02 4.85
C THR A 50 -25.02 6.30 3.44
N GLY A 51 -24.26 5.93 2.40
CA GLY A 51 -24.72 6.03 1.02
C GLY A 51 -25.86 5.04 0.73
N ILE A 52 -25.70 3.79 1.18
CA ILE A 52 -26.70 2.72 1.02
C ILE A 52 -27.99 3.07 1.75
N SER A 53 -27.94 3.56 2.99
CA SER A 53 -29.15 3.92 3.75
C SER A 53 -29.93 5.05 3.07
N SER A 54 -29.25 6.04 2.51
CA SER A 54 -29.90 7.11 1.74
C SER A 54 -30.55 6.61 0.44
N MET A 55 -29.96 5.59 -0.18
CA MET A 55 -30.45 4.97 -1.43
C MET A 55 -31.59 3.98 -1.17
N ALA A 56 -31.56 3.26 -0.04
CA ALA A 56 -32.51 2.21 0.30
C ALA A 56 -33.95 2.72 0.43
N VAL A 57 -34.14 3.96 0.87
CA VAL A 57 -35.46 4.60 0.95
C VAL A 57 -36.00 4.94 -0.45
N ALA A 58 -35.12 5.27 -1.39
CA ALA A 58 -35.52 5.68 -2.73
C ALA A 58 -35.76 4.50 -3.70
N ARG A 59 -34.91 3.45 -3.66
CA ARG A 59 -35.00 2.30 -4.57
C ARG A 59 -34.57 0.98 -3.90
N PRO A 60 -35.41 0.33 -3.07
CA PRO A 60 -35.02 -0.87 -2.32
C PRO A 60 -34.50 -2.02 -3.21
N ASP A 61 -34.94 -2.10 -4.47
CA ASP A 61 -34.53 -3.14 -5.43
C ASP A 61 -33.02 -3.14 -5.75
N LEU A 62 -32.35 -2.00 -5.56
CA LEU A 62 -30.92 -1.85 -5.89
C LEU A 62 -30.01 -2.06 -4.68
N VAL A 63 -30.55 -2.31 -3.48
CA VAL A 63 -29.76 -2.46 -2.24
C VAL A 63 -28.75 -3.60 -2.35
N MET A 64 -29.12 -4.72 -2.98
CA MET A 64 -28.21 -5.84 -3.21
C MET A 64 -27.03 -5.50 -4.13
N LYS A 65 -27.18 -4.53 -5.02
CA LYS A 65 -26.07 -4.02 -5.85
C LYS A 65 -25.20 -3.03 -5.07
N ALA A 66 -25.83 -2.27 -4.18
CA ALA A 66 -25.17 -1.24 -3.39
C ALA A 66 -24.34 -1.78 -2.21
N ILE A 67 -24.43 -3.08 -1.89
CA ILE A 67 -23.67 -3.70 -0.79
C ILE A 67 -22.18 -3.94 -1.13
N ILE A 68 -21.82 -3.97 -2.42
CA ILE A 68 -20.46 -4.29 -2.88
C ILE A 68 -19.35 -3.44 -2.22
N PRO A 69 -19.46 -2.09 -2.11
CA PRO A 69 -18.44 -1.28 -1.46
C PRO A 69 -18.26 -1.63 0.03
N VAL A 70 -19.32 -2.04 0.73
CA VAL A 70 -19.24 -2.48 2.13
C VAL A 70 -18.50 -3.81 2.24
N VAL A 71 -18.80 -4.76 1.33
CA VAL A 71 -18.09 -6.04 1.29
C VAL A 71 -16.60 -5.83 1.01
N MET A 72 -16.25 -4.98 0.03
CA MET A 72 -14.85 -4.66 -0.29
C MET A 72 -14.14 -3.98 0.87
N ALA A 73 -14.78 -3.03 1.57
CA ALA A 73 -14.23 -2.44 2.78
C ALA A 73 -14.02 -3.48 3.90
N GLY A 74 -14.91 -4.47 4.02
CA GLY A 74 -14.81 -5.55 5.00
C GLY A 74 -13.65 -6.52 4.73
N ILE A 75 -13.39 -6.82 3.46
CA ILE A 75 -12.29 -7.71 3.04
C ILE A 75 -10.93 -7.16 3.48
N VAL A 76 -10.76 -5.83 3.51
CA VAL A 76 -9.52 -5.18 4.00
C VAL A 76 -9.18 -5.65 5.42
N ALA A 77 -10.14 -5.71 6.35
CA ALA A 77 -9.88 -6.19 7.72
C ALA A 77 -9.43 -7.66 7.80
N ILE A 78 -9.93 -8.50 6.88
CA ILE A 78 -9.52 -9.91 6.80
C ILE A 78 -8.05 -10.00 6.42
N TYR A 79 -7.54 -9.11 5.55
CA TYR A 79 -6.12 -9.08 5.21
C TYR A 79 -5.25 -8.74 6.41
N GLY A 80 -5.64 -7.75 7.21
CA GLY A 80 -4.95 -7.43 8.46
C GLY A 80 -4.88 -8.64 9.39
N LEU A 81 -6.01 -9.38 9.52
CA LEU A 81 -6.09 -10.60 10.33
C LEU A 81 -5.16 -11.70 9.85
N VAL A 82 -5.19 -12.01 8.55
CA VAL A 82 -4.36 -13.08 8.01
C VAL A 82 -2.88 -12.75 8.18
N VAL A 83 -2.47 -11.51 7.92
CA VAL A 83 -1.08 -11.05 8.10
C VAL A 83 -0.67 -11.09 9.57
N ALA A 84 -1.54 -10.64 10.47
CA ALA A 84 -1.29 -10.68 11.91
C ALA A 84 -1.09 -12.12 12.43
N VAL A 85 -1.92 -13.07 11.97
CA VAL A 85 -1.78 -14.49 12.32
C VAL A 85 -0.48 -15.08 11.76
N ILE A 86 -0.10 -14.74 10.53
CA ILE A 86 1.15 -15.21 9.92
C ILE A 86 2.37 -14.69 10.67
N ILE A 87 2.39 -13.39 11.01
CA ILE A 87 3.49 -12.80 11.78
C ILE A 87 3.53 -13.43 13.17
N SER A 88 2.39 -13.57 13.84
CA SER A 88 2.29 -14.20 15.16
C SER A 88 2.79 -15.64 15.16
N GLY A 89 2.57 -16.41 14.09
CA GLY A 89 3.10 -17.76 13.94
C GLY A 89 4.62 -17.83 13.76
N LYS A 90 5.27 -16.70 13.48
CA LYS A 90 6.74 -16.55 13.34
C LYS A 90 7.40 -15.87 14.55
N VAL A 91 6.65 -15.38 15.53
CA VAL A 91 7.21 -14.80 16.76
C VAL A 91 7.55 -15.95 17.70
N GLN A 92 8.81 -16.00 18.15
CA GLN A 92 9.30 -16.97 19.13
C GLN A 92 9.76 -16.23 20.39
N GLU A 93 9.68 -16.90 21.54
CA GLU A 93 10.30 -16.43 22.78
C GLU A 93 11.83 -16.40 22.60
N GLY A 94 12.48 -15.31 23.00
CA GLY A 94 13.85 -14.98 22.63
C GLY A 94 14.86 -16.12 22.87
N GLY A 95 15.62 -16.46 21.83
CA GLY A 95 16.69 -17.46 21.83
C GLY A 95 17.59 -17.31 20.58
N GLU A 96 18.66 -18.10 20.45
CA GLU A 96 19.69 -17.97 19.40
C GLU A 96 19.16 -17.93 17.95
N GLY A 97 17.92 -18.37 17.70
CA GLY A 97 17.29 -18.37 16.38
C GLY A 97 16.44 -17.14 16.03
N TYR A 98 16.01 -16.33 17.01
CA TYR A 98 15.12 -15.19 16.78
C TYR A 98 15.79 -13.87 17.17
N THR A 99 16.11 -13.09 16.15
CA THR A 99 17.00 -11.95 16.26
C THR A 99 16.28 -10.63 16.02
N ILE A 100 16.86 -9.52 16.49
CA ILE A 100 16.28 -8.17 16.38
C ILE A 100 15.92 -7.79 14.93
N ASN A 101 16.71 -8.21 13.95
CA ASN A 101 16.44 -7.95 12.54
C ASN A 101 15.13 -8.58 12.05
N ASN A 102 14.80 -9.78 12.55
CA ASN A 102 13.53 -10.43 12.26
C ASN A 102 12.36 -9.71 12.95
N GLY A 103 12.57 -9.20 14.17
CA GLY A 103 11.60 -8.35 14.86
C GLY A 103 11.30 -7.06 14.10
N PHE A 104 12.34 -6.35 13.62
CA PHE A 104 12.17 -5.13 12.82
C PHE A 104 11.54 -5.36 11.45
N SER A 105 11.89 -6.47 10.79
CA SER A 105 11.24 -6.92 9.56
C SER A 105 9.74 -7.11 9.77
N GLN A 106 9.35 -7.82 10.82
CA GLN A 106 7.96 -8.11 11.15
C GLN A 106 7.20 -6.83 11.55
N PHE A 107 7.85 -5.93 12.28
CA PHE A 107 7.30 -4.61 12.60
C PHE A 107 7.03 -3.77 11.34
N ALA A 108 8.02 -3.67 10.44
CA ALA A 108 7.90 -2.93 9.19
C ALA A 108 6.79 -3.52 8.30
N GLY A 109 6.77 -4.85 8.12
CA GLY A 109 5.75 -5.55 7.35
C GLY A 109 4.34 -5.35 7.90
N GLY A 110 4.17 -5.46 9.22
CA GLY A 110 2.89 -5.25 9.88
C GLY A 110 2.39 -3.81 9.77
N THR A 111 3.28 -2.82 9.96
CA THR A 111 2.94 -1.40 9.86
C THR A 111 2.57 -0.98 8.43
N VAL A 112 3.28 -1.49 7.42
CA VAL A 112 2.96 -1.26 6.00
C VAL A 112 1.58 -1.83 5.66
N CYS A 113 1.32 -3.09 6.02
CA CYS A 113 0.00 -3.70 5.81
C CYS A 113 -1.11 -2.88 6.47
N GLY A 114 -0.89 -2.48 7.73
CA GLY A 114 -1.83 -1.70 8.52
C GLY A 114 -2.19 -0.37 7.87
N LEU A 115 -1.21 0.47 7.58
CA LEU A 115 -1.43 1.82 7.06
C LEU A 115 -1.91 1.82 5.60
N CYS A 116 -1.48 0.86 4.78
CA CYS A 116 -2.03 0.66 3.44
C CYS A 116 -3.52 0.24 3.51
N GLY A 117 -3.87 -0.67 4.42
CA GLY A 117 -5.26 -1.05 4.69
C GLY A 117 -6.12 0.11 5.16
N LEU A 118 -5.56 1.00 5.99
CA LEU A 118 -6.22 2.24 6.40
C LEU A 118 -6.55 3.14 5.20
N GLY A 119 -5.56 3.40 4.34
CA GLY A 119 -5.75 4.21 3.13
C GLY A 119 -6.77 3.60 2.17
N ALA A 120 -6.68 2.30 1.91
CA ALA A 120 -7.61 1.59 1.03
C ALA A 120 -9.06 1.66 1.56
N GLY A 121 -9.27 1.37 2.85
CA GLY A 121 -10.59 1.46 3.47
C GLY A 121 -11.18 2.88 3.42
N TYR A 122 -10.34 3.90 3.62
CA TYR A 122 -10.74 5.31 3.45
C TYR A 122 -11.21 5.62 2.01
N ALA A 123 -10.45 5.20 1.01
CA ALA A 123 -10.78 5.44 -0.39
C ALA A 123 -12.05 4.71 -0.84
N ILE A 124 -12.19 3.44 -0.47
CA ILE A 124 -13.38 2.61 -0.73
C ILE A 124 -14.62 3.26 -0.10
N GLY A 125 -14.51 3.77 1.13
CA GLY A 125 -15.62 4.43 1.82
C GLY A 125 -16.18 5.65 1.09
N ILE A 126 -15.29 6.53 0.63
CA ILE A 126 -15.67 7.76 -0.09
C ILE A 126 -16.19 7.43 -1.49
N ALA A 127 -15.50 6.54 -2.21
CA ALA A 127 -15.94 6.08 -3.53
C ALA A 127 -17.28 5.34 -3.47
N GLY A 128 -17.50 4.55 -2.41
CA GLY A 128 -18.73 3.81 -2.14
C GLY A 128 -19.92 4.74 -1.84
N ASP A 129 -19.78 5.70 -0.92
CA ASP A 129 -20.85 6.67 -0.60
C ASP A 129 -21.27 7.47 -1.85
N ALA A 130 -20.29 8.03 -2.58
CA ALA A 130 -20.57 8.79 -3.80
C ALA A 130 -21.14 7.90 -4.92
N GLY A 131 -20.60 6.70 -5.08
CA GLY A 131 -21.02 5.74 -6.11
C GLY A 131 -22.43 5.22 -5.91
N VAL A 132 -22.80 4.86 -4.67
CA VAL A 132 -24.14 4.38 -4.33
C VAL A 132 -25.19 5.48 -4.50
N ARG A 133 -24.87 6.73 -4.14
CA ARG A 133 -25.76 7.88 -4.41
C ARG A 133 -25.97 8.08 -5.91
N ALA A 134 -24.91 7.97 -6.71
CA ALA A 134 -25.04 8.06 -8.17
C ALA A 134 -25.85 6.89 -8.77
N LEU A 135 -25.69 5.68 -8.22
CA LEU A 135 -26.43 4.48 -8.62
C LEU A 135 -27.95 4.63 -8.38
N SER A 136 -28.36 5.35 -7.33
CA SER A 136 -29.78 5.62 -7.05
C SER A 136 -30.48 6.36 -8.19
N GLN A 137 -29.76 7.27 -8.86
CA GLN A 137 -30.26 8.05 -9.98
C GLN A 137 -30.23 7.24 -11.27
N GLN A 138 -29.09 6.56 -11.54
CA GLN A 138 -28.91 5.80 -12.77
C GLN A 138 -28.31 4.40 -12.54
N PRO A 139 -29.05 3.30 -12.80
CA PRO A 139 -28.57 1.93 -12.58
C PRO A 139 -27.47 1.50 -13.57
N ARG A 140 -27.29 2.23 -14.69
CA ARG A 140 -26.21 1.99 -15.66
C ARG A 140 -24.82 2.33 -15.10
N PHE A 141 -24.75 3.13 -14.03
CA PHE A 141 -23.49 3.50 -13.36
C PHE A 141 -22.81 2.32 -12.63
N PHE A 142 -23.51 1.20 -12.43
CA PHE A 142 -23.04 0.07 -11.63
C PHE A 142 -21.65 -0.47 -12.03
N VAL A 143 -21.38 -0.61 -13.34
CA VAL A 143 -20.08 -1.11 -13.82
C VAL A 143 -18.96 -0.09 -13.56
N GLY A 144 -19.25 1.20 -13.73
CA GLY A 144 -18.30 2.27 -13.41
C GLY A 144 -17.94 2.32 -11.94
N MET A 145 -18.93 2.16 -11.06
CA MET A 145 -18.73 2.06 -9.61
C MET A 145 -17.78 0.91 -9.26
N ILE A 146 -17.98 -0.28 -9.84
CA ILE A 146 -17.13 -1.44 -9.59
C ILE A 146 -15.69 -1.19 -10.06
N LEU A 147 -15.51 -0.60 -11.25
CA LEU A 147 -14.17 -0.28 -11.77
C LEU A 147 -13.40 0.65 -10.81
N ILE A 148 -14.06 1.68 -10.29
CA ILE A 148 -13.44 2.60 -9.34
C ILE A 148 -13.02 1.87 -8.05
N LEU A 149 -13.89 1.00 -7.51
CA LEU A 149 -13.61 0.25 -6.30
C LEU A 149 -12.42 -0.72 -6.47
N ILE A 150 -12.30 -1.35 -7.64
CA ILE A 150 -11.17 -2.24 -7.96
C ILE A 150 -9.82 -1.49 -7.98
N PHE A 151 -9.80 -0.22 -8.37
CA PHE A 151 -8.59 0.60 -8.35
C PHE A 151 -8.35 1.28 -6.99
N ALA A 152 -9.35 1.35 -6.12
CA ALA A 152 -9.19 1.79 -4.74
C ALA A 152 -8.51 0.72 -3.86
N GLU A 153 -8.60 -0.55 -4.27
CA GLU A 153 -7.80 -1.62 -3.69
C GLU A 153 -6.37 -1.58 -4.27
N PRO A 154 -5.32 -1.63 -3.42
CA PRO A 154 -3.94 -1.64 -3.89
C PRO A 154 -3.73 -2.89 -4.74
N LYS A 155 -3.03 -2.77 -5.87
CA LYS A 155 -2.95 -3.83 -6.88
C LYS A 155 -1.51 -4.16 -7.22
N ILE A 156 -1.02 -5.39 -6.94
CA ILE A 156 0.34 -5.82 -7.33
C ILE A 156 0.51 -7.33 -7.49
N VAL A 157 1.30 -7.66 -8.52
CA VAL A 157 1.64 -8.97 -9.09
C VAL A 157 2.76 -9.66 -8.30
N ILE A 158 2.64 -10.98 -8.11
CA ILE A 158 3.67 -11.88 -7.58
C ILE A 158 4.15 -12.77 -8.72
N ASP A 159 5.46 -12.83 -8.95
CA ASP A 159 6.09 -14.03 -9.53
C ASP A 159 7.47 -14.20 -8.86
N ASN A 160 7.76 -15.42 -8.42
CA ASN A 160 8.94 -15.78 -7.61
C ASN A 160 10.21 -16.03 -8.46
N ASP A 161 10.19 -15.70 -9.76
CA ASP A 161 11.28 -15.98 -10.69
C ASP A 161 11.86 -14.69 -11.32
N GLU A 162 13.11 -14.35 -10.94
CA GLU A 162 13.87 -13.17 -11.40
C GLU A 162 14.04 -13.08 -12.94
N HIS A 163 13.91 -14.20 -13.66
CA HIS A 163 14.22 -14.29 -15.09
C HIS A 163 13.03 -14.07 -16.06
N LEU A 164 11.79 -13.87 -15.58
CA LEU A 164 10.60 -13.83 -16.46
C LEU A 164 9.84 -12.49 -16.50
N MET A 165 10.47 -11.39 -16.07
CA MET A 165 9.84 -10.08 -15.86
C MET A 165 9.31 -9.37 -17.12
N GLN A 166 9.85 -9.61 -18.32
CA GLN A 166 9.53 -8.76 -19.49
C GLN A 166 8.38 -9.26 -20.39
N ASN A 167 8.09 -10.56 -20.45
CA ASN A 167 7.19 -11.09 -21.48
C ASN A 167 5.73 -11.27 -21.04
N LYS A 168 5.38 -11.27 -19.76
CA LYS A 168 3.99 -11.56 -19.30
C LYS A 168 3.15 -10.32 -18.99
N ILE A 169 3.79 -9.18 -18.67
CA ILE A 169 3.09 -7.93 -18.33
C ILE A 169 2.28 -7.40 -19.52
N CYS A 170 2.76 -7.60 -20.76
CA CYS A 170 2.04 -7.15 -21.96
C CYS A 170 0.77 -7.95 -22.30
N TYR A 171 0.68 -9.25 -21.98
CA TYR A 171 -0.41 -10.08 -22.51
C TYR A 171 -1.68 -10.12 -21.65
N ARG A 172 -1.60 -9.88 -20.34
CA ARG A 172 -2.79 -9.98 -19.47
C ARG A 172 -3.65 -8.71 -19.45
N TRP A 173 -3.08 -7.56 -19.85
CA TRP A 173 -3.84 -6.30 -20.00
C TRP A 173 -4.80 -6.29 -21.19
N LEU A 174 -4.63 -7.18 -22.19
CA LEU A 174 -5.47 -7.20 -23.39
C LEU A 174 -6.73 -8.08 -23.30
N SER A 175 -6.88 -8.92 -22.28
CA SER A 175 -8.06 -9.79 -22.15
C SER A 175 -9.08 -9.20 -21.18
N PHE A 176 -9.89 -8.29 -21.74
CA PHE A 176 -11.27 -8.07 -21.33
C PHE A 176 -11.94 -9.43 -20.99
N CYS A 177 -12.31 -9.69 -19.73
CA CYS A 177 -13.16 -10.83 -19.41
C CYS A 177 -14.06 -10.56 -18.18
N PRO A 178 -15.32 -11.05 -18.18
CA PRO A 178 -16.42 -10.54 -17.37
C PRO A 178 -16.84 -11.53 -16.27
N GLN A 179 -16.03 -11.67 -15.21
CA GLN A 179 -16.45 -12.39 -13.98
C GLN A 179 -15.86 -11.70 -12.74
N PRO A 180 -16.68 -11.09 -11.85
CA PRO A 180 -16.22 -10.16 -10.82
C PRO A 180 -15.72 -10.80 -9.51
N LEU A 181 -15.79 -12.13 -9.33
CA LEU A 181 -15.48 -12.77 -8.04
C LEU A 181 -14.06 -13.39 -7.92
N ILE A 182 -13.31 -13.52 -9.01
CA ILE A 182 -11.98 -14.17 -9.00
C ILE A 182 -10.82 -13.14 -9.03
N PHE A 183 -11.14 -11.85 -9.22
CA PHE A 183 -10.12 -10.79 -9.30
C PHE A 183 -9.60 -10.34 -7.92
N THR A 184 -10.33 -10.64 -6.86
CA THR A 184 -9.95 -10.40 -5.45
C THR A 184 -8.90 -11.40 -4.94
N ASP A 185 -8.68 -12.52 -5.64
CA ASP A 185 -7.72 -13.57 -5.24
C ASP A 185 -6.27 -13.30 -5.67
N CYS A 186 -6.03 -12.31 -6.54
CA CYS A 186 -4.70 -12.06 -7.10
C CYS A 186 -3.78 -11.21 -6.18
N LEU A 187 -4.32 -10.69 -5.06
CA LEU A 187 -3.62 -9.80 -4.11
C LEU A 187 -3.51 -10.32 -2.68
N ILE A 188 -4.32 -11.32 -2.34
CA ILE A 188 -4.31 -11.97 -1.04
C ILE A 188 -2.95 -12.63 -0.77
N SER A 189 -2.31 -13.12 -1.83
CA SER A 189 -1.00 -13.77 -1.71
C SER A 189 0.14 -12.76 -1.57
N SER A 190 0.01 -11.47 -1.93
CA SER A 190 1.16 -10.56 -2.08
C SER A 190 1.61 -9.90 -0.79
N VAL A 191 0.69 -9.58 0.13
CA VAL A 191 1.07 -9.13 1.49
C VAL A 191 1.46 -10.33 2.34
N ILE A 192 0.85 -11.49 2.08
CA ILE A 192 1.26 -12.77 2.65
C ILE A 192 2.69 -13.09 2.21
N ASP A 193 3.06 -12.94 0.93
CA ASP A 193 4.42 -13.20 0.42
C ASP A 193 5.41 -12.05 0.59
N PHE A 194 4.96 -10.79 0.66
CA PHE A 194 5.79 -9.65 1.06
C PHE A 194 6.08 -9.67 2.57
N ALA A 195 5.24 -10.31 3.39
CA ALA A 195 5.52 -10.60 4.80
C ALA A 195 6.16 -11.99 5.03
N THR A 196 5.96 -12.98 4.13
CA THR A 196 6.56 -14.33 4.26
C THR A 196 7.89 -14.49 3.55
N GLY A 197 8.15 -13.73 2.48
CA GLY A 197 9.39 -13.70 1.71
C GLY A 197 10.54 -12.94 2.38
N TRP A 198 10.37 -12.52 3.63
CA TRP A 198 11.48 -12.20 4.54
C TRP A 198 11.92 -13.50 5.22
N SER A 199 12.36 -14.46 4.41
CA SER A 199 13.15 -15.58 4.90
C SER A 199 14.61 -15.24 4.60
N LEU A 200 15.17 -14.34 5.40
CA LEU A 200 16.60 -14.13 5.42
C LEU A 200 17.19 -15.17 6.37
N LYS A 201 17.91 -16.12 5.78
CA LYS A 201 18.85 -16.97 6.51
C LYS A 201 20.06 -16.09 6.80
N MET A 202 20.32 -15.74 8.05
CA MET A 202 21.48 -14.94 8.44
C MET A 202 22.26 -15.58 9.61
N SER A 203 23.56 -15.72 9.38
CA SER A 203 24.62 -15.96 10.39
C SER A 203 25.07 -14.65 11.02
N TYR A 204 25.38 -14.70 12.33
CA TYR A 204 25.84 -13.57 13.14
C TYR A 204 27.36 -13.62 13.36
N ASP A 205 28.00 -12.45 13.36
CA ASP A 205 29.32 -12.22 13.97
C ASP A 205 29.34 -10.87 14.72
N LEU A 206 30.21 -10.74 15.71
CA LEU A 206 29.80 -10.40 17.07
C LEU A 206 30.54 -9.17 17.66
N ALA A 207 31.10 -8.29 16.81
CA ALA A 207 31.91 -7.14 17.27
C ALA A 207 31.32 -5.74 17.01
N VAL A 208 30.13 -5.60 16.40
CA VAL A 208 29.60 -4.28 15.92
C VAL A 208 28.21 -3.91 16.51
N ALA A 209 27.71 -4.66 17.49
CA ALA A 209 26.29 -4.75 17.84
C ALA A 209 25.54 -3.43 18.17
N GLU A 210 26.15 -2.45 18.83
CA GLU A 210 25.41 -1.24 19.25
C GLU A 210 25.25 -0.19 18.12
N ARG A 211 26.21 -0.11 17.19
CA ARG A 211 26.12 0.72 15.97
C ARG A 211 25.43 -0.02 14.80
N ALA A 212 25.44 -1.36 14.81
CA ALA A 212 24.92 -2.22 13.77
C ALA A 212 23.41 -2.50 13.83
N ALA A 213 22.77 -2.44 15.01
CA ALA A 213 21.35 -2.79 15.15
C ALA A 213 20.41 -1.74 14.51
N TYR A 214 20.79 -0.45 14.53
CA TYR A 214 19.98 0.64 13.98
C TYR A 214 20.10 0.78 12.46
N ALA A 215 21.21 0.35 11.85
CA ALA A 215 21.42 0.48 10.42
C ALA A 215 20.36 -0.27 9.58
N PRO A 216 20.08 -1.58 9.79
CA PRO A 216 19.04 -2.29 9.06
C PRO A 216 17.63 -1.79 9.41
N PHE A 217 17.39 -1.29 10.63
CA PHE A 217 16.12 -0.67 11.01
C PHE A 217 15.77 0.51 10.09
N PHE A 218 16.72 1.43 9.85
CA PHE A 218 16.49 2.55 8.93
C PHE A 218 16.32 2.11 7.47
N GLY A 219 17.01 1.06 7.04
CA GLY A 219 16.80 0.46 5.71
C GLY A 219 15.38 -0.08 5.51
N TYR A 220 14.88 -0.86 6.46
CA TYR A 220 13.52 -1.41 6.41
C TYR A 220 12.43 -0.35 6.61
N MET A 221 12.68 0.67 7.43
CA MET A 221 11.81 1.84 7.54
C MET A 221 11.80 2.68 6.25
N GLY A 222 12.91 2.74 5.51
CA GLY A 222 12.97 3.33 4.17
C GLY A 222 12.04 2.60 3.20
N ALA A 223 12.17 1.28 3.10
CA ALA A 223 11.29 0.46 2.25
C ALA A 223 9.81 0.58 2.66
N ALA A 224 9.52 0.59 3.96
CA ALA A 224 8.17 0.76 4.48
C ALA A 224 7.57 2.13 4.16
N SER A 225 8.32 3.21 4.41
CA SER A 225 7.88 4.59 4.18
C SER A 225 7.64 4.90 2.70
N ALA A 226 8.44 4.31 1.80
CA ALA A 226 8.22 4.39 0.36
C ALA A 226 6.82 3.91 0.00
N GLN A 227 6.43 2.72 0.48
CA GLN A 227 5.15 2.11 0.15
C GLN A 227 3.97 2.78 0.85
N ILE A 228 4.11 3.11 2.14
CA ILE A 228 3.00 3.70 2.91
C ILE A 228 2.57 5.04 2.31
N PHE A 229 3.51 5.94 2.02
CA PHE A 229 3.17 7.27 1.54
C PHE A 229 2.67 7.28 0.08
N THR A 230 3.22 6.44 -0.80
CA THR A 230 2.67 6.32 -2.17
C THR A 230 1.26 5.73 -2.18
N VAL A 231 0.98 4.73 -1.34
CA VAL A 231 -0.36 4.13 -1.24
C VAL A 231 -1.36 5.10 -0.63
N LEU A 232 -0.97 5.90 0.36
CA LEU A 232 -1.83 6.97 0.89
C LEU A 232 -2.13 8.04 -0.18
N GLY A 233 -1.14 8.42 -0.99
CA GLY A 233 -1.32 9.31 -2.14
C GLY A 233 -2.29 8.76 -3.18
N ALA A 234 -2.09 7.49 -3.58
CA ALA A 234 -2.95 6.78 -4.51
C ALA A 234 -4.38 6.65 -3.99
N ALA A 235 -4.54 6.28 -2.72
CA ALA A 235 -5.83 6.16 -2.05
C ALA A 235 -6.59 7.50 -2.04
N TYR A 236 -5.93 8.60 -1.66
CA TYR A 236 -6.54 9.92 -1.68
C TYR A 236 -6.90 10.37 -3.11
N GLY A 237 -6.01 10.16 -4.07
CA GLY A 237 -6.22 10.49 -5.48
C GLY A 237 -7.43 9.77 -6.07
N THR A 238 -7.56 8.48 -5.77
CA THR A 238 -8.72 7.66 -6.15
C THR A 238 -10.00 8.13 -5.44
N ALA A 239 -9.94 8.37 -4.13
CA ALA A 239 -11.09 8.81 -3.34
C ALA A 239 -11.69 10.12 -3.88
N LYS A 240 -10.85 11.13 -4.14
CA LYS A 240 -11.31 12.44 -4.62
C LYS A 240 -11.79 12.39 -6.07
N SER A 241 -11.06 11.70 -6.94
CA SER A 241 -11.46 11.52 -8.34
C SER A 241 -12.79 10.75 -8.47
N ALA A 242 -13.02 9.75 -7.60
CA ALA A 242 -14.26 8.97 -7.57
C ALA A 242 -15.49 9.85 -7.34
N VAL A 243 -15.42 10.85 -6.46
CA VAL A 243 -16.53 11.77 -6.19
C VAL A 243 -16.91 12.57 -7.45
N GLY A 244 -15.91 13.02 -8.22
CA GLY A 244 -16.13 13.68 -9.51
C GLY A 244 -16.76 12.77 -10.55
N ILE A 245 -16.30 11.51 -10.62
CA ILE A 245 -16.85 10.49 -11.54
C ILE A 245 -18.29 10.14 -11.18
N SER A 246 -18.61 10.00 -9.89
CA SER A 246 -19.99 9.80 -9.43
C SER A 246 -20.90 10.95 -9.84
N SER A 247 -20.42 12.21 -9.75
CA SER A 247 -21.19 13.37 -10.23
C SER A 247 -21.39 13.35 -11.75
N MET A 248 -20.39 12.90 -12.53
CA MET A 248 -20.55 12.72 -13.98
C MET A 248 -21.52 11.60 -14.31
N GLY A 249 -21.46 10.49 -13.58
CA GLY A 249 -22.30 9.31 -13.80
C GLY A 249 -23.80 9.60 -13.71
N VAL A 250 -24.18 10.63 -12.94
CA VAL A 250 -25.56 11.12 -12.87
C VAL A 250 -25.94 11.98 -14.07
N MET A 251 -25.03 12.83 -14.57
CA MET A 251 -25.32 13.75 -15.66
C MET A 251 -25.20 13.11 -17.05
N ARG A 252 -24.11 12.38 -17.31
CA ARG A 252 -23.79 11.75 -18.60
C ARG A 252 -23.11 10.39 -18.40
N PRO A 253 -23.90 9.31 -18.22
CA PRO A 253 -23.35 7.98 -17.96
C PRO A 253 -22.52 7.43 -19.13
N GLU A 254 -22.72 7.93 -20.36
CA GLU A 254 -21.97 7.44 -21.53
C GLU A 254 -20.48 7.80 -21.46
N LEU A 255 -20.12 8.80 -20.65
CA LEU A 255 -18.74 9.31 -20.53
C LEU A 255 -17.97 8.71 -19.34
N ILE A 256 -18.58 7.82 -18.57
CA ILE A 256 -17.94 7.22 -17.38
C ILE A 256 -16.64 6.50 -17.74
N MET A 257 -16.64 5.71 -18.81
CA MET A 257 -15.46 4.92 -19.21
C MET A 257 -14.24 5.79 -19.51
N LYS A 258 -14.45 7.00 -20.05
CA LYS A 258 -13.36 7.95 -20.30
C LYS A 258 -12.88 8.62 -19.02
N SER A 259 -13.73 8.70 -18.01
CA SER A 259 -13.49 9.45 -16.79
C SER A 259 -12.87 8.63 -15.67
N VAL A 260 -12.66 7.34 -15.90
CA VAL A 260 -11.91 6.46 -15.00
C VAL A 260 -10.38 6.70 -15.10
N ILE A 261 -9.90 7.38 -16.14
CA ILE A 261 -8.46 7.65 -16.35
C ILE A 261 -7.75 8.28 -15.13
N PRO A 262 -8.29 9.31 -14.44
CA PRO A 262 -7.63 9.90 -13.27
C PRO A 262 -7.46 8.91 -12.12
N VAL A 263 -8.41 7.99 -11.95
CA VAL A 263 -8.33 6.92 -10.94
C VAL A 263 -7.22 5.92 -11.30
N ILE A 264 -7.10 5.57 -12.59
CA ILE A 264 -6.03 4.69 -13.07
C ILE A 264 -4.66 5.34 -12.82
N MET A 265 -4.50 6.63 -13.17
CA MET A 265 -3.25 7.35 -12.96
C MET A 265 -2.88 7.45 -11.47
N ALA A 266 -3.84 7.75 -10.59
CA ALA A 266 -3.61 7.72 -9.14
C ALA A 266 -3.14 6.34 -8.65
N GLY A 267 -3.70 5.25 -9.21
CA GLY A 267 -3.34 3.88 -8.85
C GLY A 267 -1.90 3.49 -9.21
N ILE A 268 -1.33 4.05 -10.29
CA ILE A 268 0.03 3.71 -10.74
C ILE A 268 1.09 4.22 -9.74
N ILE A 269 0.82 5.30 -9.01
CA ILE A 269 1.72 5.84 -7.99
C ILE A 269 2.05 4.81 -6.90
N GLY A 270 1.08 3.96 -6.52
CA GLY A 270 1.31 2.88 -5.56
C GLY A 270 2.34 1.85 -6.06
N ILE A 271 2.42 1.63 -7.38
CA ILE A 271 3.38 0.71 -8.00
C ILE A 271 4.81 1.27 -7.90
N TYR A 272 4.97 2.59 -8.02
CA TYR A 272 6.29 3.22 -7.87
C TYR A 272 6.91 2.97 -6.49
N GLY A 273 6.10 3.11 -5.42
CA GLY A 273 6.54 2.83 -4.06
C GLY A 273 6.92 1.37 -3.86
N LEU A 274 6.18 0.43 -4.46
CA LEU A 274 6.50 -0.99 -4.37
C LEU A 274 7.84 -1.30 -5.05
N VAL A 275 8.06 -0.81 -6.27
CA VAL A 275 9.30 -1.07 -7.01
C VAL A 275 10.50 -0.60 -6.20
N VAL A 276 10.43 0.61 -5.61
CA VAL A 276 11.48 1.13 -4.74
C VAL A 276 11.64 0.27 -3.48
N ALA A 277 10.55 -0.14 -2.82
CA ALA A 277 10.61 -1.00 -1.64
C ALA A 277 11.25 -2.37 -1.94
N MET A 278 10.95 -2.98 -3.10
CA MET A 278 11.54 -4.25 -3.53
C MET A 278 13.04 -4.11 -3.81
N VAL A 279 13.45 -3.03 -4.48
CA VAL A 279 14.87 -2.75 -4.77
C VAL A 279 15.65 -2.48 -3.48
N LEU A 280 15.08 -1.71 -2.54
CA LEU A 280 15.71 -1.44 -1.25
C LEU A 280 15.85 -2.73 -0.44
N LYS A 281 14.81 -3.57 -0.39
CA LYS A 281 14.86 -4.88 0.28
C LYS A 281 16.00 -5.75 -0.24
N GLY A 282 16.19 -5.82 -1.57
CA GLY A 282 17.26 -6.61 -2.19
C GLY A 282 18.68 -6.13 -1.86
N LYS A 283 18.83 -4.91 -1.32
CA LYS A 283 20.12 -4.30 -0.97
C LYS A 283 20.39 -4.22 0.53
N VAL A 284 19.38 -4.43 1.37
CA VAL A 284 19.58 -4.50 2.82
C VAL A 284 20.20 -5.85 3.17
N THR A 285 21.51 -5.85 3.45
CA THR A 285 22.28 -7.03 3.87
C THR A 285 22.52 -7.03 5.39
N SER A 286 23.09 -8.11 5.90
CA SER A 286 23.46 -8.26 7.31
C SER A 286 24.45 -7.17 7.70
N ALA A 287 24.39 -6.68 8.95
CA ALA A 287 25.41 -5.76 9.46
C ALA A 287 26.83 -6.35 9.44
N THR A 288 26.93 -7.69 9.44
CA THR A 288 28.17 -8.46 9.31
C THR A 288 28.89 -8.26 7.97
N ASP A 289 28.17 -7.90 6.89
CA ASP A 289 28.72 -7.65 5.55
C ASP A 289 29.13 -6.18 5.33
N GLY A 290 29.25 -5.38 6.40
CA GLY A 290 29.69 -3.98 6.31
C GLY A 290 28.57 -2.98 5.99
N TYR A 291 27.34 -3.26 6.42
CA TYR A 291 26.23 -2.30 6.30
C TYR A 291 26.39 -1.17 7.32
N THR A 292 26.86 -0.01 6.84
CA THR A 292 27.12 1.17 7.68
C THR A 292 25.85 1.97 7.94
N LEU A 293 25.85 2.76 9.02
CA LEU A 293 24.73 3.64 9.37
C LEU A 293 24.43 4.67 8.27
N ASP A 294 25.47 5.15 7.57
CA ASP A 294 25.33 6.09 6.44
C ASP A 294 24.51 5.50 5.30
N LYS A 295 24.69 4.20 4.99
CA LYS A 295 23.86 3.48 4.03
C LYS A 295 22.42 3.35 4.53
N GLY A 296 22.23 3.03 5.80
CA GLY A 296 20.90 2.98 6.43
C GLY A 296 20.12 4.30 6.27
N PHE A 297 20.77 5.45 6.50
CA PHE A 297 20.16 6.76 6.26
C PHE A 297 19.95 7.07 4.78
N ALA A 298 20.86 6.67 3.89
CA ALA A 298 20.67 6.82 2.45
C ALA A 298 19.42 6.06 1.94
N HIS A 299 19.21 4.82 2.40
CA HIS A 299 18.04 4.02 2.06
C HIS A 299 16.74 4.57 2.68
N LEU A 300 16.80 5.11 3.90
CA LEU A 300 15.68 5.82 4.50
C LEU A 300 15.30 7.07 3.69
N ALA A 301 16.29 7.88 3.31
CA ALA A 301 16.09 9.08 2.51
C ALA A 301 15.55 8.75 1.11
N ALA A 302 16.05 7.67 0.48
CA ALA A 302 15.54 7.16 -0.78
C ALA A 302 14.04 6.82 -0.68
N GLY A 303 13.66 6.04 0.34
CA GLY A 303 12.27 5.65 0.56
C GLY A 303 11.35 6.84 0.83
N LEU A 304 11.76 7.75 1.71
CA LEU A 304 11.00 8.98 2.02
C LEU A 304 10.83 9.89 0.81
N THR A 305 11.87 10.04 -0.03
CA THR A 305 11.81 10.87 -1.23
C THR A 305 10.76 10.33 -2.20
N CYS A 306 10.80 9.04 -2.53
CA CYS A 306 9.78 8.44 -3.41
C CYS A 306 8.38 8.52 -2.78
N GLY A 307 8.26 8.20 -1.49
CA GLY A 307 6.99 8.18 -0.78
C GLY A 307 6.30 9.54 -0.74
N LEU A 308 7.02 10.59 -0.32
CA LEU A 308 6.46 11.93 -0.19
C LEU A 308 6.16 12.59 -1.55
N CYS A 309 7.02 12.37 -2.56
CA CYS A 309 6.75 12.81 -3.92
C CYS A 309 5.50 12.12 -4.49
N GLY A 310 5.34 10.81 -4.27
CA GLY A 310 4.15 10.08 -4.69
C GLY A 310 2.88 10.52 -3.96
N LEU A 311 2.99 10.83 -2.65
CA LEU A 311 1.88 11.40 -1.88
C LEU A 311 1.41 12.74 -2.46
N GLY A 312 2.36 13.64 -2.76
CA GLY A 312 2.07 14.93 -3.38
C GLY A 312 1.46 14.80 -4.78
N ALA A 313 2.00 13.90 -5.61
CA ALA A 313 1.48 13.63 -6.94
C ALA A 313 0.04 13.09 -6.90
N GLY A 314 -0.24 12.11 -6.03
CA GLY A 314 -1.58 11.55 -5.85
C GLY A 314 -2.59 12.56 -5.32
N TYR A 315 -2.16 13.46 -4.44
CA TYR A 315 -2.97 14.58 -3.96
C TYR A 315 -3.37 15.52 -5.09
N ALA A 316 -2.41 15.94 -5.93
CA ALA A 316 -2.66 16.80 -7.08
C ALA A 316 -3.61 16.13 -8.09
N ILE A 317 -3.37 14.85 -8.42
CA ILE A 317 -4.22 14.07 -9.32
C ILE A 317 -5.65 13.98 -8.80
N GLY A 318 -5.85 13.79 -7.50
CA GLY A 318 -7.19 13.73 -6.90
C GLY A 318 -8.00 15.02 -7.07
N ILE A 319 -7.37 16.18 -6.87
CA ILE A 319 -8.05 17.49 -7.01
C ILE A 319 -8.33 17.79 -8.48
N VAL A 320 -7.35 17.58 -9.36
CA VAL A 320 -7.50 17.77 -10.80
C VAL A 320 -8.53 16.79 -11.37
N GLY A 321 -8.56 15.56 -10.87
CA GLY A 321 -9.54 14.53 -11.24
C GLY A 321 -10.97 14.94 -10.87
N ASP A 322 -11.22 15.37 -9.63
CA ASP A 322 -12.56 15.81 -9.20
C ASP A 322 -13.06 17.00 -10.03
N ALA A 323 -12.25 18.06 -10.17
CA ALA A 323 -12.62 19.25 -10.92
C ALA A 323 -12.69 19.01 -12.44
N GLY A 324 -11.72 18.29 -13.00
CA GLY A 324 -11.61 18.01 -14.43
C GLY A 324 -12.72 17.11 -14.94
N VAL A 325 -13.10 16.08 -14.17
CA VAL A 325 -14.20 15.18 -14.51
C VAL A 325 -15.53 15.95 -14.49
N ARG A 326 -15.76 16.81 -13.49
CA ARG A 326 -16.96 17.67 -13.43
C ARG A 326 -17.01 18.68 -14.59
N GLY A 327 -15.88 19.29 -14.96
CA GLY A 327 -15.79 20.20 -16.10
C GLY A 327 -16.05 19.49 -17.44
N THR A 328 -15.50 18.28 -17.60
CA THR A 328 -15.73 17.44 -18.78
C THR A 328 -17.19 17.02 -18.92
N ALA A 329 -17.90 16.85 -17.79
CA ALA A 329 -19.33 16.54 -17.80
C ALA A 329 -20.17 17.68 -18.43
N GLN A 330 -19.76 18.94 -18.25
CA GLN A 330 -20.39 20.10 -18.89
C GLN A 330 -19.99 20.19 -20.37
N GLN A 331 -18.68 20.26 -20.65
CA GLN A 331 -18.15 20.34 -22.01
C GLN A 331 -17.10 19.23 -22.26
N PRO A 332 -17.40 18.23 -23.11
CA PRO A 332 -16.49 17.10 -23.36
C PRO A 332 -15.19 17.51 -24.07
N ARG A 333 -15.11 18.73 -24.63
CA ARG A 333 -13.90 19.28 -25.24
C ARG A 333 -12.78 19.56 -24.22
N LEU A 334 -13.12 19.72 -22.92
CA LEU A 334 -12.16 19.93 -21.83
C LEU A 334 -11.40 18.64 -21.44
N PHE A 335 -11.81 17.49 -21.96
CA PHE A 335 -11.22 16.19 -21.63
C PHE A 335 -9.71 16.12 -21.88
N VAL A 336 -9.24 16.67 -23.01
CA VAL A 336 -7.81 16.66 -23.37
C VAL A 336 -7.02 17.56 -22.42
N GLY A 337 -7.59 18.71 -22.03
CA GLY A 337 -6.96 19.62 -21.06
C GLY A 337 -6.80 18.98 -19.69
N MET A 338 -7.80 18.23 -19.21
CA MET A 338 -7.70 17.45 -17.98
C MET A 338 -6.56 16.43 -18.04
N ILE A 339 -6.46 15.64 -19.12
CA ILE A 339 -5.40 14.63 -19.28
C ILE A 339 -4.01 15.28 -19.24
N LEU A 340 -3.83 16.40 -19.91
CA LEU A 340 -2.55 17.10 -19.97
C LEU A 340 -2.08 17.56 -18.58
N ILE A 341 -2.99 18.06 -17.74
CA ILE A 341 -2.69 18.42 -16.35
C ILE A 341 -2.36 17.17 -15.49
N LEU A 342 -3.08 16.07 -15.72
CA LEU A 342 -2.83 14.80 -15.02
C LEU A 342 -1.43 14.25 -15.32
N ILE A 343 -0.99 14.30 -16.59
CA ILE A 343 0.36 13.85 -16.99
C ILE A 343 1.44 14.69 -16.29
N PHE A 344 1.29 16.02 -16.23
CA PHE A 344 2.26 16.86 -15.52
C PHE A 344 2.30 16.60 -14.01
N SER A 345 1.17 16.24 -13.42
CA SER A 345 1.10 15.88 -11.99
C SER A 345 1.79 14.54 -11.73
N GLU A 346 1.61 13.56 -12.63
CA GLU A 346 2.20 12.21 -12.53
C GLU A 346 3.73 12.23 -12.62
N VAL A 347 4.28 13.08 -13.48
CA VAL A 347 5.73 13.20 -13.67
C VAL A 347 6.47 13.58 -12.38
N LEU A 348 5.81 14.27 -11.42
CA LEU A 348 6.38 14.56 -10.10
C LEU A 348 6.67 13.27 -9.30
N GLY A 349 5.80 12.26 -9.40
CA GLY A 349 6.00 10.96 -8.78
C GLY A 349 7.14 10.17 -9.43
N LEU A 350 7.23 10.21 -10.77
CA LEU A 350 8.31 9.57 -11.52
C LEU A 350 9.68 10.15 -11.18
N TYR A 351 9.80 11.48 -11.05
CA TYR A 351 11.06 12.09 -10.63
C TYR A 351 11.49 11.66 -9.22
N GLY A 352 10.54 11.57 -8.29
CA GLY A 352 10.81 11.08 -6.93
C GLY A 352 11.34 9.64 -6.92
N MET A 353 10.77 8.76 -7.76
CA MET A 353 11.25 7.38 -7.89
C MET A 353 12.67 7.30 -8.49
N ILE A 354 12.97 8.07 -9.54
CA ILE A 354 14.30 8.07 -10.17
C ILE A 354 15.37 8.48 -9.14
N VAL A 355 15.12 9.56 -8.39
CA VAL A 355 16.04 10.03 -7.34
C VAL A 355 16.20 8.96 -6.24
N ALA A 356 15.10 8.33 -5.82
CA ALA A 356 15.15 7.25 -4.84
C ALA A 356 15.99 6.05 -5.31
N LEU A 357 15.91 5.68 -6.58
CA LEU A 357 16.73 4.58 -7.13
C LEU A 357 18.22 4.94 -7.17
N ILE A 358 18.56 6.18 -7.51
CA ILE A 358 19.95 6.66 -7.49
C ILE A 358 20.50 6.63 -6.05
N LEU A 359 19.76 7.21 -5.09
CA LEU A 359 20.13 7.19 -3.67
C LEU A 359 20.17 5.76 -3.10
N GLY A 360 19.33 4.86 -3.60
CA GLY A 360 19.35 3.46 -3.20
C GLY A 360 20.52 2.66 -3.77
N THR A 361 21.36 3.21 -4.66
CA THR A 361 22.54 2.52 -5.23
C THR A 361 23.87 2.84 -4.55
N SER A 362 23.92 3.82 -3.66
CA SER A 362 25.11 4.20 -2.88
C SER A 362 25.34 3.30 -1.66
#